data_AF-A0A1Y1LJR2-F1
#
_entry.id   AF-A0A1Y1LJR2-F1
#
_cell.length_a   1.000
_cell.length_b   1.000
_cell.length_c   1.000
_cell.angle_alpha   90.00
_cell.angle_beta   90.00
_cell.angle_gamma   90.00
#
_symmetry.space_group_name_H-M   'P 1'
#
loop_
_entity.id
_entity.type
_entity.pdbx_description
1 polymer ?
#
loop_
_entity_poly.entity_id
_entity_poly.type
_entity_poly.pdbx_seq_one_letter_code
_entity_poly.pdbx_strand_id
1 'polypeptide(L)'
;KSIARTRHSTPGVGLISPPPHHDIYSIEDLKQLIYDLKCSSPRSRVSVKLVSEVGVGIVASGVAKAKADHILISGHDGGTGASRWTGIKYAGLPWELGLAETHQTLVLNDLRGRVVVQTDGQLRTGRDVAIACLLGAEEWGFATAPLIAMGCIFMRKCHLNTCPVGIATQDPELRKKFQGTPEHVINFFYYIANELRAIMAQLGFRTINEMVGHVEHLKMRDDLRTHKTANIDLSLLLTPAHKLRPGVATFNVRKQDHKLYVRLDNKLISEAELTLDKGLPSRIECDIVNTDRAMGTSLSYQISK
;
A
#
# COMPACT_ATOMS: atom_id res chain seq x y z
N LYS A 1 6.79 25.54 12.61
CA LYS A 1 8.27 25.53 12.52
C LYS A 1 8.84 24.13 12.34
N SER A 2 8.47 23.14 13.17
CA SER A 2 8.91 21.73 13.02
C SER A 2 8.60 21.14 11.64
N ILE A 3 7.35 21.26 11.16
CA ILE A 3 6.93 20.71 9.86
C ILE A 3 7.75 21.27 8.70
N ALA A 4 7.98 22.58 8.69
CA ALA A 4 8.79 23.25 7.68
C ALA A 4 10.25 22.75 7.70
N ARG A 5 10.83 22.59 8.90
CA ARG A 5 12.18 22.00 9.06
C ARG A 5 12.24 20.57 8.53
N THR A 6 11.27 19.72 8.88
CA THR A 6 11.21 18.32 8.41
C THR A 6 11.04 18.20 6.90
N ARG A 7 10.31 19.14 6.29
CA ARG A 7 10.04 19.14 4.84
C ARG A 7 11.03 19.98 4.02
N HIS A 8 12.06 20.53 4.66
CA HIS A 8 13.00 21.48 4.04
C HIS A 8 12.28 22.61 3.28
N SER A 9 11.26 23.18 3.91
CA SER A 9 10.36 24.15 3.28
C SER A 9 10.22 25.43 4.12
N THR A 10 9.57 26.45 3.56
CA THR A 10 9.38 27.76 4.20
C THR A 10 8.24 27.70 5.23
N PRO A 11 8.46 28.10 6.50
CA PRO A 11 7.41 28.15 7.51
C PRO A 11 6.22 29.02 7.08
N GLY A 12 5.00 28.50 7.27
CA GLY A 12 3.76 29.24 7.00
C GLY A 12 3.29 29.21 5.54
N VAL A 13 4.08 28.64 4.63
CA VAL A 13 3.69 28.51 3.21
C VAL A 13 2.87 27.24 2.99
N GLY A 14 1.78 27.38 2.22
CA GLY A 14 0.96 26.25 1.80
C GLY A 14 1.73 25.31 0.87
N LEU A 15 1.64 24.00 1.12
CA LEU A 15 2.32 22.98 0.32
C LEU A 15 1.31 22.20 -0.51
N ILE A 16 1.35 22.43 -1.82
CA ILE A 16 0.62 21.64 -2.81
C ILE A 16 1.65 20.79 -3.51
N SER A 17 1.60 19.48 -3.29
CA SER A 17 2.46 18.54 -4.01
C SER A 17 2.09 18.53 -5.50
N PRO A 18 3.07 18.39 -6.40
CA PRO A 18 2.79 18.11 -7.81
C PRO A 18 1.90 16.88 -7.95
N PRO A 19 0.92 16.86 -8.86
CA PRO A 19 0.08 15.69 -9.08
C PRO A 19 0.87 14.45 -9.54
N PRO A 20 1.83 14.54 -10.49
CA PRO A 20 2.66 13.40 -10.84
C PRO A 20 3.94 13.36 -10.00
N HIS A 21 4.45 12.14 -9.84
CA HIS A 21 5.86 11.92 -9.57
C HIS A 21 6.66 12.32 -10.81
N HIS A 22 7.53 13.32 -10.69
CA HIS A 22 8.30 13.83 -11.84
C HIS A 22 9.36 12.85 -12.37
N ASP A 23 9.57 11.75 -11.66
CA ASP A 23 10.43 10.62 -11.96
C ASP A 23 9.63 9.38 -12.40
N ILE A 24 8.31 9.51 -12.67
CA ILE A 24 7.46 8.42 -13.15
C ILE A 24 6.51 8.94 -14.25
N TYR A 25 6.91 8.79 -15.51
CA TYR A 25 6.04 9.07 -16.66
C TYR A 25 5.60 7.82 -17.42
N SER A 26 6.18 6.67 -17.08
CA SER A 26 5.95 5.39 -17.72
C SER A 26 6.14 4.23 -16.73
N ILE A 27 5.84 3.00 -17.17
CA ILE A 27 6.02 1.82 -16.32
C ILE A 27 7.50 1.46 -16.12
N GLU A 28 8.34 1.78 -17.09
CA GLU A 28 9.79 1.65 -17.02
C GLU A 28 10.41 2.65 -16.06
N ASP A 29 9.87 3.87 -15.96
CA ASP A 29 10.28 4.84 -14.95
C ASP A 29 9.92 4.37 -13.54
N LEU A 30 8.71 3.82 -13.35
CA LEU A 30 8.35 3.21 -12.07
C LEU A 30 9.31 2.07 -11.71
N LYS A 31 9.66 1.22 -12.69
CA LYS A 31 10.65 0.16 -12.50
C LYS A 31 12.02 0.72 -12.12
N GLN A 32 12.42 1.86 -12.68
CA GLN A 32 13.65 2.54 -12.30
C GLN A 32 13.59 3.03 -10.86
N LEU A 33 12.51 3.70 -10.45
CA LEU A 33 12.35 4.15 -9.07
C LEU A 33 12.35 2.98 -8.07
N ILE A 34 11.63 1.89 -8.37
CA ILE A 34 11.66 0.67 -7.54
C ILE A 34 13.09 0.14 -7.42
N TYR A 35 13.86 0.16 -8.51
CA TYR A 35 15.26 -0.23 -8.51
C TYR A 35 16.10 0.69 -7.63
N ASP A 36 15.96 2.01 -7.73
CA ASP A 36 16.68 3.00 -6.93
C ASP A 36 16.41 2.83 -5.43
N LEU A 37 15.15 2.60 -5.06
CA LEU A 37 14.73 2.31 -3.68
C LEU A 37 15.37 1.02 -3.14
N LYS A 38 15.47 -0.03 -3.97
CA LYS A 38 16.13 -1.29 -3.58
C LYS A 38 17.63 -1.16 -3.49
N CYS A 39 18.24 -0.27 -4.25
CA CYS A 39 19.67 0.01 -4.15
C CYS A 39 20.00 0.82 -2.90
N SER A 40 19.14 1.78 -2.53
CA SER A 40 19.29 2.60 -1.32
C SER A 40 18.85 1.89 -0.05
N SER A 41 18.01 0.85 -0.14
CA SER A 41 17.55 0.07 1.01
C SER A 41 17.23 -1.37 0.61
N PRO A 42 18.25 -2.25 0.47
CA PRO A 42 18.11 -3.59 -0.10
C PRO A 42 17.24 -4.54 0.73
N ARG A 43 17.04 -4.25 2.02
CA ARG A 43 16.20 -5.05 2.93
C ARG A 43 14.72 -4.64 2.92
N SER A 44 14.38 -3.49 2.34
CA SER A 44 13.01 -2.95 2.38
C SER A 44 12.08 -3.64 1.38
N ARG A 45 10.77 -3.65 1.67
CA ARG A 45 9.72 -3.93 0.68
C ARG A 45 9.36 -2.62 -0.03
N VAL A 46 9.16 -2.67 -1.34
CA VAL A 46 8.64 -1.54 -2.12
C VAL A 46 7.17 -1.79 -2.43
N SER A 47 6.32 -0.87 -1.95
CA SER A 47 4.88 -0.88 -2.15
C SER A 47 4.49 0.20 -3.15
N VAL A 48 3.60 -0.15 -4.09
CA VAL A 48 2.97 0.81 -4.99
C VAL A 48 1.50 0.94 -4.60
N LYS A 49 1.10 2.15 -4.18
CA LYS A 49 -0.28 2.49 -3.84
C LYS A 49 -1.02 2.96 -5.08
N LEU A 50 -2.02 2.18 -5.50
CA LEU A 50 -2.95 2.50 -6.57
C LEU A 50 -4.34 2.80 -5.96
N VAL A 51 -5.16 3.50 -6.73
CA VAL A 51 -6.58 3.71 -6.42
C VAL A 51 -7.40 2.81 -7.34
N SER A 52 -8.47 2.24 -6.81
CA SER A 52 -9.41 1.44 -7.58
C SER A 52 -10.01 2.28 -8.72
N GLU A 53 -9.86 1.78 -9.93
CA GLU A 53 -10.39 2.31 -11.17
C GLU A 53 -10.47 1.17 -12.19
N VAL A 54 -11.32 1.30 -13.21
CA VAL A 54 -11.37 0.32 -14.32
C VAL A 54 -9.99 0.20 -14.96
N GLY A 55 -9.48 -1.04 -15.08
CA GLY A 55 -8.17 -1.30 -15.70
C GLY A 55 -7.00 -1.29 -14.71
N VAL A 56 -7.25 -1.08 -13.41
CA VAL A 56 -6.21 -1.13 -12.38
C VAL A 56 -5.50 -2.49 -12.34
N GLY A 57 -6.16 -3.58 -12.71
CA GLY A 57 -5.53 -4.90 -12.77
C GLY A 57 -4.43 -5.01 -13.85
N ILE A 58 -4.60 -4.29 -14.97
CA ILE A 58 -3.60 -4.19 -16.04
C ILE A 58 -2.38 -3.42 -15.52
N VAL A 59 -2.63 -2.28 -14.86
CA VAL A 59 -1.57 -1.47 -14.23
C VAL A 59 -0.83 -2.29 -13.17
N ALA A 60 -1.55 -3.01 -12.30
CA ALA A 60 -0.98 -3.87 -11.27
C ALA A 60 -0.08 -4.98 -11.86
N SER A 61 -0.43 -5.51 -13.04
CA SER A 61 0.43 -6.46 -13.75
C SER A 61 1.74 -5.83 -14.21
N GLY A 62 1.68 -4.59 -14.69
CA GLY A 62 2.88 -3.78 -14.97
C GLY A 62 3.73 -3.58 -13.71
N VAL A 63 3.10 -3.19 -12.60
CA VAL A 63 3.75 -2.97 -11.30
C VAL A 63 4.46 -4.24 -10.79
N ALA A 64 3.81 -5.40 -10.88
CA ALA A 64 4.42 -6.68 -10.50
C ALA A 64 5.63 -7.03 -11.40
N LYS A 65 5.57 -6.72 -12.71
CA LYS A 65 6.70 -6.88 -13.65
C LYS A 65 7.82 -5.86 -13.39
N ALA A 66 7.47 -4.67 -12.90
CA ALA A 66 8.38 -3.62 -12.45
C ALA A 66 9.09 -3.96 -11.12
N LYS A 67 8.83 -5.14 -10.56
CA LYS A 67 9.49 -5.71 -9.36
C LYS A 67 9.04 -5.10 -8.04
N ALA A 68 7.85 -4.50 -7.96
CA ALA A 68 7.27 -4.19 -6.65
C ALA A 68 7.05 -5.48 -5.84
N ASP A 69 7.25 -5.41 -4.52
CA ASP A 69 6.96 -6.53 -3.62
C ASP A 69 5.49 -6.54 -3.20
N HIS A 70 4.85 -5.37 -3.27
CA HIS A 70 3.57 -5.12 -2.65
C HIS A 70 2.74 -4.13 -3.49
N ILE A 71 1.45 -4.40 -3.62
CA ILE A 71 0.49 -3.56 -4.35
C ILE A 71 -0.67 -3.25 -3.41
N LEU A 72 -0.93 -1.97 -3.17
CA LEU A 72 -2.10 -1.52 -2.40
C LEU A 72 -3.17 -1.00 -3.35
N ILE A 73 -4.37 -1.56 -3.28
CA ILE A 73 -5.56 -1.06 -3.97
C ILE A 73 -6.44 -0.30 -2.99
N SER A 74 -6.55 1.01 -3.20
CA SER A 74 -7.30 1.91 -2.31
C SER A 74 -8.69 2.19 -2.87
N GLY A 75 -9.71 2.13 -2.02
CA GLY A 75 -11.08 2.54 -2.38
C GLY A 75 -11.22 4.05 -2.52
N HIS A 76 -12.26 4.47 -3.25
CA HIS A 76 -12.67 5.87 -3.38
C HIS A 76 -13.08 6.54 -2.05
N ASP A 77 -13.35 5.73 -1.04
CA ASP A 77 -13.90 6.13 0.26
C ASP A 77 -12.83 6.43 1.31
N GLY A 78 -11.54 6.39 0.93
CA GLY A 78 -10.41 6.74 1.78
C GLY A 78 -10.54 8.11 2.47
N GLY A 79 -9.98 8.21 3.67
CA GLY A 79 -9.93 9.48 4.41
C GLY A 79 -8.86 10.44 3.87
N THR A 80 -9.09 11.75 4.01
CA THR A 80 -8.10 12.78 3.70
C THR A 80 -8.17 13.93 4.71
N GLY A 81 -7.01 14.52 5.02
CA GLY A 81 -6.92 15.73 5.85
C GLY A 81 -7.35 16.99 5.10
N ALA A 82 -7.12 17.04 3.77
CA ALA A 82 -7.48 18.15 2.90
C ALA A 82 -7.58 17.67 1.45
N SER A 83 -8.73 17.91 0.81
CA SER A 83 -8.93 17.66 -0.62
C SER A 83 -10.09 18.51 -1.14
N ARG A 84 -10.17 18.68 -2.46
CA ARG A 84 -11.34 19.31 -3.10
C ARG A 84 -12.54 18.38 -2.98
N TRP A 85 -13.73 18.96 -2.80
CA TRP A 85 -14.98 18.20 -2.68
C TRP A 85 -15.26 17.33 -3.90
N THR A 86 -14.92 17.84 -5.09
CA THR A 86 -15.07 17.10 -6.35
C THR A 86 -14.26 15.81 -6.36
N GLY A 87 -13.01 15.86 -5.89
CA GLY A 87 -12.17 14.66 -5.77
C GLY A 87 -12.75 13.65 -4.76
N ILE A 88 -13.26 14.12 -3.62
CA ILE A 88 -13.86 13.25 -2.60
C ILE A 88 -15.15 12.56 -3.10
N LYS A 89 -15.92 13.22 -3.96
CA LYS A 89 -17.24 12.73 -4.39
C LYS A 89 -17.25 11.99 -5.71
N TYR A 90 -16.29 12.27 -6.60
CA TYR A 90 -16.39 11.87 -8.00
C TYR A 90 -15.12 11.18 -8.55
N ALA A 91 -14.08 10.94 -7.74
CA ALA A 91 -12.87 10.24 -8.19
C ALA A 91 -12.70 8.89 -7.49
N GLY A 92 -12.30 7.87 -8.25
CA GLY A 92 -12.08 6.50 -7.80
C GLY A 92 -13.33 5.63 -7.77
N LEU A 93 -13.13 4.33 -7.58
CA LEU A 93 -14.16 3.29 -7.46
C LEU A 93 -14.10 2.56 -6.11
N PRO A 94 -15.14 1.77 -5.75
CA PRO A 94 -15.09 0.85 -4.62
C PRO A 94 -13.88 -0.08 -4.67
N TRP A 95 -13.26 -0.33 -3.52
CA TRP A 95 -12.07 -1.18 -3.44
C TRP A 95 -12.38 -2.62 -3.83
N GLU A 96 -13.62 -3.09 -3.63
CA GLU A 96 -14.05 -4.44 -4.01
C GLU A 96 -13.80 -4.69 -5.50
N LEU A 97 -14.15 -3.72 -6.36
CA LEU A 97 -13.98 -3.81 -7.81
C LEU A 97 -12.50 -3.90 -8.19
N GLY A 98 -11.70 -2.92 -7.74
CA GLY A 98 -10.29 -2.86 -8.09
C GLY A 98 -9.46 -4.00 -7.47
N LEU A 99 -9.81 -4.44 -6.27
CA LEU A 99 -9.17 -5.56 -5.59
C LEU A 99 -9.42 -6.87 -6.35
N ALA A 100 -10.69 -7.16 -6.67
CA ALA A 100 -11.04 -8.36 -7.43
C ALA A 100 -10.39 -8.35 -8.81
N GLU A 101 -10.47 -7.23 -9.55
CA GLU A 101 -9.84 -7.08 -10.86
C GLU A 101 -8.32 -7.30 -10.79
N THR A 102 -7.67 -6.70 -9.80
CA THR A 102 -6.23 -6.86 -9.56
C THR A 102 -5.87 -8.31 -9.26
N HIS A 103 -6.60 -8.94 -8.34
CA HIS A 103 -6.36 -10.33 -7.95
C HIS A 103 -6.51 -11.27 -9.15
N GLN A 104 -7.63 -11.19 -9.86
CA GLN A 104 -7.95 -12.02 -11.02
C GLN A 104 -6.93 -11.82 -12.14
N THR A 105 -6.58 -10.57 -12.47
CA THR A 105 -5.62 -10.26 -13.54
C THR A 105 -4.22 -10.77 -13.21
N LEU A 106 -3.76 -10.60 -11.96
CA LEU A 106 -2.45 -11.10 -11.53
C LEU A 106 -2.37 -12.63 -11.56
N VAL A 107 -3.46 -13.33 -11.22
CA VAL A 107 -3.50 -14.80 -11.31
C VAL A 107 -3.49 -15.25 -12.76
N LEU A 108 -4.32 -14.63 -13.61
CA LEU A 108 -4.36 -14.92 -15.04
C LEU A 108 -2.97 -14.80 -15.71
N ASN A 109 -2.17 -13.82 -15.27
CA ASN A 109 -0.83 -13.56 -15.80
C ASN A 109 0.32 -14.32 -15.09
N ASP A 110 0.06 -15.20 -14.11
CA ASP A 110 1.10 -15.84 -13.28
C ASP A 110 2.06 -14.84 -12.59
N LEU A 111 1.47 -13.73 -12.13
CA LEU A 111 2.17 -12.67 -11.39
C LEU A 111 1.79 -12.65 -9.91
N ARG A 112 0.61 -13.18 -9.54
CA ARG A 112 0.06 -13.11 -8.18
C ARG A 112 1.00 -13.69 -7.11
N GLY A 113 1.73 -14.76 -7.44
CA GLY A 113 2.71 -15.37 -6.55
C GLY A 113 3.93 -14.51 -6.18
N ARG A 114 4.12 -13.35 -6.82
CA ARG A 114 5.32 -12.49 -6.70
C ARG A 114 5.09 -11.24 -5.85
N VAL A 115 3.84 -10.91 -5.58
CA VAL A 115 3.46 -9.67 -4.89
C VAL A 115 2.46 -9.94 -3.79
N VAL A 116 2.55 -9.18 -2.70
CA VAL A 116 1.48 -9.10 -1.69
C VAL A 116 0.45 -8.09 -2.17
N VAL A 117 -0.84 -8.42 -2.08
CA VAL A 117 -1.91 -7.48 -2.42
C VAL A 117 -2.59 -6.99 -1.13
N GLN A 118 -2.59 -5.67 -0.91
CA GLN A 118 -3.27 -5.01 0.20
C GLN A 118 -4.47 -4.24 -0.31
N THR A 119 -5.47 -4.05 0.56
CA THR A 119 -6.53 -3.07 0.32
C THR A 119 -6.75 -2.13 1.50
N ASP A 120 -7.17 -0.90 1.21
CA ASP A 120 -7.70 0.05 2.18
C ASP A 120 -8.94 0.75 1.59
N GLY A 121 -9.73 1.41 2.44
CA GLY A 121 -11.00 2.04 2.05
C GLY A 121 -12.08 1.79 3.08
N GLN A 122 -12.14 2.63 4.10
CA GLN A 122 -13.10 2.57 5.22
C GLN A 122 -13.31 1.19 5.85
N LEU A 123 -12.31 0.31 5.85
CA LEU A 123 -12.36 -0.95 6.60
C LEU A 123 -12.57 -0.64 8.09
N ARG A 124 -13.62 -1.21 8.68
CA ARG A 124 -14.05 -0.89 10.06
C ARG A 124 -14.27 -2.13 10.91
N THR A 125 -14.51 -3.28 10.30
CA THR A 125 -14.94 -4.51 10.99
C THR A 125 -14.10 -5.71 10.57
N GLY A 126 -14.10 -6.76 11.38
CA GLY A 126 -13.54 -8.06 10.99
C GLY A 126 -14.25 -8.66 9.78
N ARG A 127 -15.55 -8.37 9.58
CA ARG A 127 -16.29 -8.72 8.37
C ARG A 127 -15.73 -8.05 7.11
N ASP A 128 -15.40 -6.76 7.16
CA ASP A 128 -14.82 -6.07 5.99
C ASP A 128 -13.48 -6.69 5.61
N VAL A 129 -12.66 -7.03 6.62
CA VAL A 129 -11.39 -7.74 6.45
C VAL A 129 -11.60 -9.12 5.83
N ALA A 130 -12.59 -9.87 6.30
CA ALA A 130 -12.93 -11.18 5.76
C ALA A 130 -13.35 -11.10 4.28
N ILE A 131 -14.19 -10.13 3.92
CA ILE A 131 -14.61 -9.91 2.52
C ILE A 131 -13.41 -9.54 1.66
N ALA A 132 -12.56 -8.61 2.11
CA ALA A 132 -11.33 -8.26 1.40
C ALA A 132 -10.39 -9.46 1.23
N CYS A 133 -10.25 -10.31 2.25
CA CYS A 133 -9.47 -11.55 2.16
C CYS A 133 -10.01 -12.48 1.06
N LEU A 134 -11.33 -12.75 1.10
CA LEU A 134 -12.00 -13.60 0.11
C LEU A 134 -11.89 -13.05 -1.30
N LEU A 135 -11.88 -11.72 -1.49
CA LEU A 135 -11.65 -11.05 -2.77
C LEU A 135 -10.18 -11.02 -3.22
N GLY A 136 -9.23 -11.45 -2.38
CA GLY A 136 -7.83 -11.67 -2.76
C GLY A 136 -6.77 -10.84 -2.04
N ALA A 137 -7.15 -10.03 -1.03
CA ALA A 137 -6.20 -9.28 -0.20
C ALA A 137 -5.49 -10.18 0.83
N GLU A 138 -4.22 -9.90 1.09
CA GLU A 138 -3.38 -10.53 2.12
C GLU A 138 -3.06 -9.60 3.28
N GLU A 139 -3.13 -8.28 3.04
CA GLU A 139 -2.92 -7.24 4.05
C GLU A 139 -4.07 -6.22 3.99
N TRP A 140 -4.31 -5.49 5.09
CA TRP A 140 -5.43 -4.54 5.19
C TRP A 140 -4.94 -3.23 5.82
N GLY A 141 -5.26 -2.12 5.15
CA GLY A 141 -4.92 -0.77 5.61
C GLY A 141 -6.06 -0.13 6.39
N PHE A 142 -5.75 0.44 7.56
CA PHE A 142 -6.70 1.17 8.40
C PHE A 142 -6.19 2.57 8.69
N ALA A 143 -7.07 3.56 8.60
CA ALA A 143 -6.76 4.94 8.95
C ALA A 143 -7.86 5.57 9.80
N THR A 144 -9.06 5.74 9.24
CA THR A 144 -10.17 6.44 9.91
C THR A 144 -10.63 5.75 11.19
N ALA A 145 -10.80 4.42 11.18
CA ALA A 145 -11.27 3.69 12.38
C ALA A 145 -10.26 3.77 13.56
N PRO A 146 -8.94 3.56 13.36
CA PRO A 146 -7.94 3.84 14.39
C PRO A 146 -7.93 5.31 14.87
N LEU A 147 -8.12 6.28 13.97
CA LEU A 147 -8.24 7.70 14.38
C LEU A 147 -9.46 7.92 15.29
N ILE A 148 -10.58 7.24 15.02
CA ILE A 148 -11.78 7.28 15.89
C ILE A 148 -11.49 6.60 17.23
N ALA A 149 -10.81 5.45 17.24
CA ALA A 149 -10.39 4.79 18.48
C ALA A 149 -9.50 5.70 19.34
N MET A 150 -8.68 6.55 18.71
CA MET A 150 -7.87 7.57 19.39
C MET A 150 -8.63 8.86 19.77
N GLY A 151 -9.93 8.96 19.49
CA GLY A 151 -10.78 10.08 19.91
C GLY A 151 -11.29 10.99 18.79
N CYS A 152 -11.11 10.65 17.52
CA CYS A 152 -11.68 11.44 16.42
C CYS A 152 -13.22 11.41 16.47
N ILE A 153 -13.83 12.58 16.66
CA ILE A 153 -15.29 12.76 16.68
C ILE A 153 -15.88 13.06 15.29
N PHE A 154 -15.11 12.81 14.22
CA PHE A 154 -15.55 12.93 12.84
C PHE A 154 -16.09 14.32 12.42
N MET A 155 -15.52 15.39 12.98
CA MET A 155 -15.94 16.79 12.75
C MET A 155 -15.71 17.29 11.30
N ARG A 156 -14.85 16.61 10.52
CA ARG A 156 -14.51 16.96 9.12
C ARG A 156 -13.93 18.38 8.90
N LYS A 157 -13.29 18.95 9.92
CA LYS A 157 -12.56 20.23 9.86
C LYS A 157 -11.02 20.08 9.87
N CYS A 158 -10.53 18.92 9.45
CA CYS A 158 -9.10 18.57 9.50
C CYS A 158 -8.21 19.60 8.77
N HIS A 159 -8.70 20.16 7.65
CA HIS A 159 -8.00 21.14 6.83
C HIS A 159 -7.94 22.55 7.45
N LEU A 160 -8.72 22.83 8.50
CA LEU A 160 -8.82 24.16 9.12
C LEU A 160 -7.88 24.35 10.32
N ASN A 161 -7.08 23.33 10.67
CA ASN A 161 -6.21 23.35 11.85
C ASN A 161 -6.95 23.52 13.20
N THR A 162 -8.28 23.33 13.22
CA THR A 162 -9.16 23.58 14.39
C THR A 162 -9.71 22.29 15.01
N CYS A 163 -8.97 21.18 14.93
CA CYS A 163 -9.40 19.90 15.50
C CYS A 163 -9.60 20.01 17.02
N PRO A 164 -10.81 19.81 17.55
CA PRO A 164 -11.11 20.05 18.97
C PRO A 164 -10.51 19.00 19.91
N VAL A 165 -10.10 17.86 19.37
CA VAL A 165 -9.55 16.70 20.10
C VAL A 165 -8.05 16.49 19.85
N GLY A 166 -7.38 17.50 19.26
CA GLY A 166 -5.91 17.48 19.14
C GLY A 166 -5.32 16.51 18.11
N ILE A 167 -6.13 15.87 17.27
CA ILE A 167 -5.67 14.89 16.27
C ILE A 167 -5.13 15.58 15.01
N ALA A 168 -5.97 16.29 14.28
CA ALA A 168 -5.63 16.91 12.99
C ALA A 168 -5.38 18.42 13.16
N THR A 169 -4.39 18.78 13.97
CA THR A 169 -4.01 20.19 14.24
C THR A 169 -2.53 20.31 14.62
N GLN A 170 -1.93 21.44 14.26
CA GLN A 170 -0.60 21.87 14.65
C GLN A 170 -0.64 22.98 15.72
N ASP A 171 -1.83 23.44 16.11
CA ASP A 171 -2.02 24.40 17.20
C ASP A 171 -1.60 23.76 18.54
N PRO A 172 -0.65 24.36 19.29
CA PRO A 172 -0.19 23.80 20.56
C PRO A 172 -1.28 23.63 21.62
N GLU A 173 -2.23 24.56 21.73
CA GLU A 173 -3.31 24.51 22.72
C GLU A 173 -4.34 23.44 22.37
N LEU A 174 -4.62 23.24 21.07
CA LEU A 174 -5.50 22.16 20.65
C LEU A 174 -4.80 20.79 20.75
N ARG A 175 -3.50 20.70 20.48
CA ARG A 175 -2.73 19.45 20.63
C ARG A 175 -2.70 18.93 22.06
N LYS A 176 -2.69 19.81 23.07
CA LYS A 176 -2.82 19.43 24.50
C LYS A 176 -4.12 18.68 24.80
N LYS A 177 -5.14 18.78 23.96
CA LYS A 177 -6.43 18.10 24.11
C LYS A 177 -6.41 16.65 23.59
N PHE A 178 -5.32 16.19 22.99
CA PHE A 178 -5.21 14.81 22.52
C PHE A 178 -5.11 13.86 23.72
N GLN A 179 -6.04 12.91 23.82
CA GLN A 179 -6.13 11.91 24.88
C GLN A 179 -5.99 10.47 24.36
N GLY A 180 -5.70 10.29 23.07
CA GLY A 180 -5.53 8.96 22.49
C GLY A 180 -4.26 8.30 23.03
N THR A 181 -4.36 7.01 23.37
CA THR A 181 -3.22 6.22 23.82
C THR A 181 -2.95 5.05 22.85
N PRO A 182 -1.73 4.49 22.83
CA PRO A 182 -1.44 3.29 22.04
C PRO A 182 -2.39 2.14 22.34
N GLU A 183 -2.82 1.98 23.59
CA GLU A 183 -3.73 0.92 24.04
C GLU A 183 -5.08 0.98 23.33
N HIS A 184 -5.60 2.18 23.02
CA HIS A 184 -6.84 2.30 22.25
C HIS A 184 -6.73 1.66 20.86
N VAL A 185 -5.59 1.84 20.19
CA VAL A 185 -5.33 1.27 18.86
C VAL A 185 -5.07 -0.24 18.95
N ILE A 186 -4.30 -0.66 19.95
CA ILE A 186 -4.05 -2.08 20.23
C ILE A 186 -5.37 -2.82 20.46
N ASN A 187 -6.24 -2.29 21.33
CA ASN A 187 -7.54 -2.88 21.62
C ASN A 187 -8.45 -2.92 20.39
N PHE A 188 -8.46 -1.84 19.58
CA PHE A 188 -9.18 -1.83 18.31
C PHE A 188 -8.76 -3.00 17.41
N PHE A 189 -7.46 -3.19 17.18
CA PHE A 189 -6.98 -4.29 16.34
C PHE A 189 -7.19 -5.68 16.97
N TYR A 190 -7.16 -5.80 18.31
CA TYR A 190 -7.56 -7.05 18.98
C TYR A 190 -9.01 -7.43 18.66
N TYR A 191 -9.94 -6.47 18.68
CA TYR A 191 -11.34 -6.75 18.33
C TYR A 191 -11.52 -7.13 16.86
N ILE A 192 -10.87 -6.40 15.94
CA ILE A 192 -10.89 -6.73 14.50
C ILE A 192 -10.36 -8.14 14.26
N ALA A 193 -9.23 -8.48 14.86
CA ALA A 193 -8.62 -9.80 14.72
C ALA A 193 -9.50 -10.92 15.28
N ASN A 194 -10.14 -10.70 16.44
CA ASN A 194 -11.03 -11.69 17.04
C ASN A 194 -12.30 -11.91 16.20
N GLU A 195 -12.91 -10.85 15.68
CA GLU A 195 -14.06 -10.96 14.78
C GLU A 195 -13.68 -11.70 13.48
N LEU A 196 -12.54 -11.36 12.87
CA LEU A 196 -12.03 -12.07 11.69
C LEU A 196 -11.83 -13.56 11.98
N ARG A 197 -11.20 -13.92 13.11
CA ARG A 197 -10.98 -15.32 13.51
C ARG A 197 -12.29 -16.08 13.70
N ALA A 198 -13.31 -15.44 14.26
CA ALA A 198 -14.63 -16.05 14.39
C ALA A 198 -15.25 -16.35 13.02
N ILE A 199 -15.15 -15.41 12.07
CA ILE A 199 -15.62 -15.61 10.69
C ILE A 199 -14.82 -16.71 9.98
N MET A 200 -13.49 -16.72 10.10
CA MET A 200 -12.64 -17.77 9.55
C MET A 200 -13.05 -19.15 10.08
N ALA A 201 -13.29 -19.27 11.39
CA ALA A 201 -13.73 -20.52 12.00
C ALA A 201 -15.10 -20.98 11.50
N GLN A 202 -16.04 -20.05 11.29
CA GLN A 202 -17.35 -20.34 10.71
C GLN A 202 -17.26 -20.83 9.25
N LEU A 203 -16.32 -20.29 8.48
CA LEU A 203 -16.08 -20.66 7.09
C LEU A 203 -15.16 -21.88 6.92
N GLY A 204 -14.51 -22.34 8.01
CA GLY A 204 -13.65 -23.53 8.01
C GLY A 204 -12.17 -23.27 7.67
N PHE A 205 -11.70 -22.02 7.69
CA PHE A 205 -10.31 -21.66 7.43
C PHE A 205 -9.47 -21.59 8.71
N ARG A 206 -8.26 -22.15 8.70
CA ARG A 206 -7.33 -22.12 9.85
C ARG A 206 -6.29 -21.02 9.71
N THR A 207 -5.92 -20.67 8.48
CA THR A 207 -4.93 -19.62 8.20
C THR A 207 -5.47 -18.61 7.19
N ILE A 208 -4.89 -17.41 7.17
CA ILE A 208 -5.26 -16.38 6.19
C ILE A 208 -5.01 -16.89 4.77
N ASN A 209 -3.86 -17.50 4.51
CA ASN A 209 -3.49 -17.98 3.17
C ASN A 209 -4.47 -19.01 2.61
N GLU A 210 -5.10 -19.82 3.46
CA GLU A 210 -6.17 -20.75 3.06
C GLU A 210 -7.46 -20.03 2.63
N MET A 211 -7.67 -18.78 3.04
CA MET A 211 -8.88 -17.99 2.77
C MET A 211 -8.72 -17.01 1.61
N VAL A 212 -7.49 -16.58 1.30
CA VAL A 212 -7.22 -15.57 0.26
C VAL A 212 -7.78 -16.00 -1.10
N GLY A 213 -8.68 -15.19 -1.66
CA GLY A 213 -9.21 -15.40 -3.01
C GLY A 213 -10.33 -16.45 -3.12
N HIS A 214 -10.81 -17.00 -2.00
CA HIS A 214 -11.89 -18.00 -1.95
C HIS A 214 -13.29 -17.38 -2.07
N VAL A 215 -13.50 -16.57 -3.12
CA VAL A 215 -14.75 -15.83 -3.40
C VAL A 215 -16.01 -16.71 -3.49
N GLU A 216 -15.88 -18.02 -3.69
CA GLU A 216 -17.01 -18.96 -3.66
C GLU A 216 -17.76 -19.01 -2.32
N HIS A 217 -17.18 -18.46 -1.25
CA HIS A 217 -17.84 -18.28 0.05
C HIS A 217 -18.68 -17.00 0.13
N LEU A 218 -18.66 -16.17 -0.91
CA LEU A 218 -19.45 -14.96 -1.03
C LEU A 218 -20.63 -15.20 -1.98
N LYS A 219 -21.79 -14.66 -1.62
CA LYS A 219 -22.97 -14.59 -2.48
C LYS A 219 -23.69 -13.27 -2.31
N MET A 220 -24.29 -12.80 -3.40
CA MET A 220 -25.18 -11.65 -3.32
C MET A 220 -26.39 -12.00 -2.45
N ARG A 221 -26.83 -11.04 -1.64
CA ARG A 221 -28.02 -11.17 -0.80
C ARG A 221 -29.26 -10.80 -1.60
N ASP A 222 -30.02 -11.80 -2.02
CA ASP A 222 -31.28 -11.59 -2.76
C ASP A 222 -32.37 -10.96 -1.88
N ASP A 223 -32.30 -11.17 -0.57
CA ASP A 223 -33.28 -10.68 0.41
C ASP A 223 -33.22 -9.16 0.63
N LEU A 224 -32.18 -8.48 0.14
CA LEU A 224 -32.01 -7.02 0.21
C LEU A 224 -32.20 -6.33 -1.15
N ARG A 225 -32.65 -7.04 -2.18
CA ARG A 225 -32.75 -6.49 -3.54
C ARG A 225 -33.90 -5.49 -3.61
N THR A 226 -33.64 -4.36 -4.26
CA THR A 226 -34.61 -3.27 -4.47
C THR A 226 -34.74 -2.98 -5.96
N HIS A 227 -35.75 -2.21 -6.36
CA HIS A 227 -35.87 -1.77 -7.77
C HIS A 227 -34.61 -1.02 -8.28
N LYS A 228 -33.88 -0.33 -7.39
CA LYS A 228 -32.64 0.39 -7.73
C LYS A 228 -31.44 -0.53 -7.91
N THR A 229 -31.45 -1.70 -7.27
CA THR A 229 -30.34 -2.67 -7.30
C THR A 229 -30.66 -3.92 -8.12
N ALA A 230 -31.83 -3.94 -8.78
CA ALA A 230 -32.30 -5.08 -9.57
C ALA A 230 -31.34 -5.48 -10.69
N ASN A 231 -30.65 -4.51 -11.28
CA ASN A 231 -29.74 -4.73 -12.41
C ASN A 231 -28.25 -4.79 -12.01
N ILE A 232 -27.94 -4.77 -10.71
CA ILE A 232 -26.56 -4.97 -10.27
C ILE A 232 -26.24 -6.45 -10.41
N ASP A 233 -25.17 -6.73 -11.18
CA ASP A 233 -24.58 -8.05 -11.32
C ASP A 233 -23.14 -8.04 -10.79
N LEU A 234 -22.87 -8.93 -9.83
CA LEU A 234 -21.56 -9.11 -9.21
C LEU A 234 -20.89 -10.42 -9.66
N SER A 235 -21.43 -11.13 -10.64
CA SER A 235 -20.92 -12.41 -11.13
C SER A 235 -19.44 -12.36 -11.51
N LEU A 236 -19.02 -11.32 -12.21
CA LEU A 236 -17.62 -11.11 -12.62
C LEU A 236 -16.69 -10.87 -11.41
N LEU A 237 -17.16 -10.10 -10.42
CA LEU A 237 -16.43 -9.87 -9.17
C LEU A 237 -16.24 -11.17 -8.37
N LEU A 238 -17.27 -12.02 -8.36
CA LEU A 238 -17.31 -13.29 -7.64
C LEU A 238 -16.75 -14.48 -8.45
N THR A 239 -16.03 -14.21 -9.53
CA THR A 239 -15.37 -15.26 -10.32
C THR A 239 -14.11 -15.76 -9.59
N PRO A 240 -14.03 -17.04 -9.21
CA PRO A 240 -12.87 -17.56 -8.46
C PRO A 240 -11.59 -17.54 -9.28
N ALA A 241 -10.59 -16.80 -8.82
CA ALA A 241 -9.35 -16.58 -9.56
C ALA A 241 -8.58 -17.88 -9.82
N HIS A 242 -8.63 -18.85 -8.89
CA HIS A 242 -8.00 -20.16 -9.06
C HIS A 242 -8.58 -20.98 -10.24
N LYS A 243 -9.80 -20.66 -10.69
CA LYS A 243 -10.42 -21.28 -11.88
C LYS A 243 -10.00 -20.59 -13.19
N LEU A 244 -9.59 -19.32 -13.14
CA LEU A 244 -9.15 -18.58 -14.32
C LEU A 244 -7.84 -19.15 -14.89
N ARG A 245 -6.94 -19.58 -14.01
CA ARG A 245 -5.69 -20.24 -14.41
C ARG A 245 -5.29 -21.32 -13.38
N PRO A 246 -5.68 -22.58 -13.61
CA PRO A 246 -5.33 -23.68 -12.71
C PRO A 246 -3.81 -23.86 -12.55
N GLY A 247 -3.36 -24.22 -11.35
CA GLY A 247 -1.95 -24.50 -11.04
C GLY A 247 -1.08 -23.26 -10.76
N VAL A 248 -1.65 -22.06 -10.77
CA VAL A 248 -0.96 -20.81 -10.44
C VAL A 248 -1.26 -20.38 -9.00
N ALA A 249 -0.28 -19.76 -8.34
CA ALA A 249 -0.44 -19.24 -6.98
C ALA A 249 -1.47 -18.10 -6.91
N THR A 250 -2.34 -18.12 -5.89
CA THR A 250 -3.37 -17.11 -5.63
C THR A 250 -2.98 -16.10 -4.54
N PHE A 251 -1.88 -16.34 -3.84
CA PHE A 251 -1.29 -15.45 -2.83
C PHE A 251 0.23 -15.39 -3.00
N ASN A 252 0.93 -14.55 -2.25
CA ASN A 252 2.38 -14.39 -2.36
C ASN A 252 3.12 -15.65 -1.89
N VAL A 253 3.94 -16.24 -2.76
CA VAL A 253 4.74 -17.45 -2.46
C VAL A 253 6.23 -17.27 -2.70
N ARG A 254 6.64 -16.19 -3.36
CA ARG A 254 8.04 -15.87 -3.63
C ARG A 254 8.30 -14.37 -3.61
N LYS A 255 9.52 -14.01 -3.19
CA LYS A 255 10.02 -12.63 -3.23
C LYS A 255 10.49 -12.24 -4.63
N GLN A 256 10.56 -10.95 -4.89
CA GLN A 256 11.15 -10.41 -6.11
C GLN A 256 12.68 -10.50 -6.06
N ASP A 257 13.27 -10.94 -7.16
CA ASP A 257 14.72 -10.83 -7.38
C ASP A 257 15.05 -9.55 -8.17
N HIS A 258 15.84 -8.69 -7.54
CA HIS A 258 16.32 -7.40 -8.06
C HIS A 258 17.75 -7.46 -8.61
N LYS A 259 18.42 -8.62 -8.49
CA LYS A 259 19.79 -8.86 -8.98
C LYS A 259 20.82 -7.82 -8.49
N LEU A 260 20.72 -7.38 -7.24
CA LEU A 260 21.64 -6.35 -6.71
C LEU A 260 23.11 -6.82 -6.67
N TYR A 261 23.36 -8.14 -6.69
CA TYR A 261 24.67 -8.75 -6.67
C TYR A 261 25.49 -8.55 -7.96
N VAL A 262 24.87 -8.19 -9.10
CA VAL A 262 25.60 -7.98 -10.37
C VAL A 262 26.07 -6.54 -10.59
N ARG A 263 25.76 -5.63 -9.66
CA ARG A 263 25.98 -4.19 -9.82
C ARG A 263 27.47 -3.82 -9.67
N LEU A 264 27.89 -2.82 -10.44
CA LEU A 264 29.20 -2.18 -10.31
C LEU A 264 29.41 -1.53 -8.92
N ASP A 265 28.35 -1.10 -8.24
CA ASP A 265 28.41 -0.65 -6.84
C ASP A 265 29.08 -1.67 -5.89
N ASN A 266 29.01 -2.97 -6.18
CA ASN A 266 29.66 -3.97 -5.33
C ASN A 266 31.19 -3.85 -5.38
N LYS A 267 31.75 -3.41 -6.52
CA LYS A 267 33.17 -3.01 -6.62
C LYS A 267 33.44 -1.81 -5.72
N LEU A 268 32.60 -0.78 -5.79
CA LEU A 268 32.76 0.43 -4.96
C LEU A 268 32.73 0.11 -3.47
N ILE A 269 31.81 -0.76 -3.03
CA ILE A 269 31.71 -1.19 -1.63
C ILE A 269 32.95 -1.99 -1.22
N SER A 270 33.41 -2.93 -2.07
CA SER A 270 34.58 -3.75 -1.79
C SER A 270 35.86 -2.93 -1.69
N GLU A 271 36.08 -1.98 -2.59
CA GLU A 271 37.29 -1.14 -2.59
C GLU A 271 37.24 -0.02 -1.54
N ALA A 272 36.04 0.32 -1.05
CA ALA A 272 35.84 1.28 0.03
C ALA A 272 35.87 0.65 1.44
N GLU A 273 36.24 -0.63 1.60
CA GLU A 273 36.18 -1.33 2.89
C GLU A 273 36.91 -0.57 4.02
N LEU A 274 38.15 -0.10 3.76
CA LEU A 274 38.91 0.69 4.73
C LEU A 274 38.27 2.04 5.05
N THR A 275 37.56 2.64 4.10
CA THR A 275 36.82 3.88 4.31
C THR A 275 35.59 3.64 5.17
N LEU A 276 34.85 2.55 4.91
CA LEU A 276 33.66 2.19 5.66
C LEU A 276 33.99 1.77 7.10
N ASP A 277 35.10 1.07 7.32
CA ASP A 277 35.53 0.60 8.64
C ASP A 277 36.27 1.68 9.46
N LYS A 278 37.19 2.43 8.82
CA LYS A 278 38.14 3.31 9.54
C LYS A 278 38.00 4.79 9.21
N GLY A 279 37.10 5.17 8.30
CA GLY A 279 36.93 6.57 7.88
C GLY A 279 38.10 7.13 7.06
N LEU A 280 38.97 6.28 6.51
CA LEU A 280 40.10 6.71 5.69
C LEU A 280 39.64 7.15 4.30
N PRO A 281 40.22 8.21 3.68
CA PRO A 281 39.90 8.58 2.31
C PRO A 281 40.24 7.47 1.31
N SER A 282 39.34 7.18 0.37
CA SER A 282 39.57 6.25 -0.75
C SER A 282 39.42 6.96 -2.10
N ARG A 283 40.20 6.52 -3.09
CA ARG A 283 40.01 6.85 -4.51
C ARG A 283 39.78 5.55 -5.28
N ILE A 284 38.66 5.46 -5.99
CA ILE A 284 38.22 4.27 -6.73
C ILE A 284 37.99 4.68 -8.18
N GLU A 285 38.52 3.90 -9.12
CA GLU A 285 38.37 4.12 -10.57
C GLU A 285 37.59 2.97 -11.20
N CYS A 286 36.58 3.30 -12.00
CA CYS A 286 35.77 2.32 -12.73
C CYS A 286 35.19 2.94 -14.00
N ASP A 287 35.04 2.11 -15.03
CA ASP A 287 34.36 2.49 -16.26
C ASP A 287 32.85 2.35 -16.06
N ILE A 288 32.10 3.38 -16.45
CA ILE A 288 30.64 3.43 -16.32
C ILE A 288 30.03 3.45 -17.72
N VAL A 289 29.04 2.59 -17.94
CA VAL A 289 28.23 2.57 -19.16
C VAL A 289 26.76 2.82 -18.85
N ASN A 290 25.92 3.04 -19.88
CA ASN A 290 24.51 3.40 -19.69
C ASN A 290 23.67 2.34 -18.94
N THR A 291 24.11 1.08 -18.88
CA THR A 291 23.43 0.02 -18.13
C THR A 291 23.66 0.10 -16.62
N ASP A 292 24.69 0.83 -16.18
CA ASP A 292 25.08 1.02 -14.78
C ASP A 292 24.23 2.13 -14.14
N ARG A 293 23.04 1.73 -13.68
CA ARG A 293 22.03 2.65 -13.14
C ARG A 293 22.13 2.79 -11.62
N ALA A 294 21.77 3.96 -11.11
CA ALA A 294 21.80 4.29 -9.68
C ALA A 294 23.19 4.12 -9.05
N MET A 295 24.25 4.55 -9.75
CA MET A 295 25.63 4.36 -9.29
C MET A 295 25.90 5.07 -7.96
N GLY A 296 26.57 4.38 -7.05
CA GLY A 296 26.94 4.88 -5.72
C GLY A 296 25.80 4.85 -4.69
N THR A 297 24.57 4.52 -5.10
CA THR A 297 23.44 4.44 -4.19
C THR A 297 23.59 3.33 -3.15
N SER A 298 24.17 2.17 -3.53
CA SER A 298 24.36 1.06 -2.58
C SER A 298 25.53 1.35 -1.63
N LEU A 299 26.56 2.05 -2.11
CA LEU A 299 27.62 2.57 -1.24
C LEU A 299 27.07 3.60 -0.24
N SER A 300 26.22 4.52 -0.71
CA SER A 300 25.54 5.50 0.15
C SER A 300 24.69 4.82 1.24
N TYR A 301 24.04 3.70 0.91
CA TYR A 301 23.37 2.87 1.91
C TYR A 301 24.35 2.35 2.98
N GLN A 302 25.53 1.83 2.59
CA GLN A 302 26.52 1.36 3.56
C GLN A 302 27.06 2.48 4.46
N ILE A 303 27.22 3.69 3.92
CA ILE A 303 27.70 4.85 4.70
C ILE A 303 26.64 5.36 5.68
N SER A 304 25.37 5.33 5.28
CA SER A 304 24.27 5.88 6.09
C SER A 304 23.68 4.90 7.11
N LYS A 305 24.03 3.61 7.01
CA LYS A 305 23.58 2.54 7.89
C LYS A 305 24.36 2.53 9.21
#